data_AF-A0A1Q3E1M2-F1
#
_entry.id   AF-A0A1Q3E1M2-F1
#
_cell.length_a   1.000
_cell.length_b   1.000
_cell.length_c   1.000
_cell.angle_alpha   90.00
_cell.angle_beta   90.00
_cell.angle_gamma   90.00
#
_symmetry.space_group_name_H-M   'P 1'
#
loop_
_entity.id
_entity.type
_entity.pdbx_description
1 polymer ?
#
loop_
_entity_poly.entity_id
_entity_poly.type
_entity_poly.pdbx_seq_one_letter_code
_entity_poly.pdbx_strand_id
1 'polypeptide(L)'
;MVNSWGCCHTTSSKGIDHLAVTWKVDDKLYQHIDITEKGYDPTGQSLDTQFVVDASHTYIDLDELIVRHVNAMSRRVEDLMAHDRFKPGSEDELHLFLKNQLLANPAKSMYRFHPESQETRTL
;
A
#
# COMPACT_ATOMS: atom_id res chain seq x y z
N MET A 1 17.13 -8.87 3.96
CA MET A 1 18.00 -7.87 3.30
C MET A 1 17.10 -6.72 2.89
N VAL A 2 17.04 -5.68 3.70
CA VAL A 2 16.21 -4.49 3.46
C VAL A 2 17.10 -3.46 2.76
N ASN A 3 17.41 -3.70 1.50
CA ASN A 3 18.43 -2.91 0.80
C ASN A 3 17.80 -2.30 -0.46
N SER A 4 17.82 -0.97 -0.53
CA SER A 4 17.42 -0.10 -1.65
C SER A 4 15.94 0.31 -1.71
N TRP A 5 15.52 1.15 -0.76
CA TRP A 5 14.26 1.88 -0.81
C TRP A 5 14.51 3.34 -1.19
N GLY A 6 14.34 3.66 -2.47
CA GLY A 6 14.19 5.04 -2.90
C GLY A 6 12.76 5.49 -2.60
N CYS A 7 12.59 6.34 -1.59
CA CYS A 7 11.35 7.06 -1.36
C CYS A 7 11.46 8.41 -2.09
N CYS A 8 10.59 8.65 -3.07
CA CYS A 8 10.51 9.93 -3.79
C CYS A 8 9.20 10.63 -3.41
N HIS A 9 9.29 11.84 -2.87
CA HIS A 9 8.14 12.72 -2.66
C HIS A 9 7.86 13.50 -3.95
N THR A 10 6.64 13.43 -4.48
CA THR A 10 6.19 14.24 -5.63
C THR A 10 4.98 15.06 -5.21
N THR A 11 4.92 16.32 -5.66
CA THR A 11 3.73 17.18 -5.48
C THR A 11 2.50 16.49 -6.08
N SER A 12 1.44 16.31 -5.29
CA SER A 12 0.23 15.60 -5.74
C SER A 12 -0.58 16.45 -6.72
N SER A 13 -1.21 15.82 -7.71
CA SER A 13 -2.05 16.49 -8.71
C SER A 13 -3.40 16.96 -8.16
N LYS A 14 -3.72 16.70 -6.88
CA LYS A 14 -5.01 16.98 -6.26
C LYS A 14 -5.11 18.34 -5.56
N GLY A 15 -4.00 19.01 -5.28
CA GLY A 15 -4.00 20.30 -4.58
C GLY A 15 -2.61 20.67 -4.05
N ILE A 16 -2.44 21.93 -3.66
CA ILE A 16 -1.19 22.46 -3.08
C ILE A 16 -0.95 21.88 -1.67
N ASP A 17 -2.02 21.45 -1.01
CA ASP A 17 -2.07 20.81 0.30
C ASP A 17 -1.99 19.27 0.23
N HIS A 18 -1.73 18.69 -0.94
CA HIS A 18 -1.62 17.25 -1.11
C HIS A 18 -0.20 16.80 -1.49
N LEU A 19 0.30 15.81 -0.76
CA LEU A 19 1.60 15.17 -0.96
C LEU A 19 1.37 13.69 -1.30
N ALA A 20 2.15 13.15 -2.25
CA ALA A 20 2.12 11.74 -2.56
C ALA A 20 3.45 11.07 -2.19
N VAL A 21 3.38 10.02 -1.38
CA VAL A 21 4.50 9.14 -1.03
C VAL A 21 4.36 7.83 -1.80
N THR A 22 5.38 7.47 -2.57
CA THR A 22 5.41 6.18 -3.27
C THR A 22 6.48 5.28 -2.67
N TRP A 23 6.11 4.05 -2.29
CA TRP A 23 7.04 3.05 -1.79
C TRP A 23 6.85 1.71 -2.53
N LYS A 24 7.95 0.94 -2.66
CA LYS A 24 8.02 -0.33 -3.38
C LYS A 24 7.67 -1.55 -2.51
N VAL A 25 6.40 -1.93 -2.40
CA VAL A 25 5.96 -3.08 -1.58
C VAL A 25 6.67 -4.40 -1.93
N ASP A 26 6.82 -4.72 -3.22
CA ASP A 26 7.45 -5.95 -3.71
C ASP A 26 8.01 -5.74 -5.14
N ASP A 27 8.60 -6.77 -5.76
CA ASP A 27 9.05 -6.69 -7.15
C ASP A 27 7.88 -6.33 -8.08
N LYS A 28 8.03 -5.19 -8.75
CA LYS A 28 7.00 -4.57 -9.62
C LYS A 28 5.71 -4.14 -8.91
N LEU A 29 5.66 -4.18 -7.58
CA LEU A 29 4.51 -3.69 -6.81
C LEU A 29 4.89 -2.39 -6.10
N TYR A 30 4.29 -1.30 -6.55
CA TYR A 30 4.44 0.02 -5.96
C TYR A 30 3.11 0.49 -5.38
N GLN A 31 3.14 1.05 -4.18
CA GLN A 31 1.98 1.64 -3.57
C GLN A 31 2.18 3.16 -3.44
N HIS A 32 1.15 3.89 -3.85
CA HIS A 32 1.05 5.32 -3.69
C HIS A 32 0.17 5.63 -2.48
N ILE A 33 0.68 6.47 -1.58
CA ILE A 33 0.01 6.98 -0.39
C ILE A 33 -0.24 8.46 -0.63
N ASP A 34 -1.50 8.88 -0.54
CA ASP A 34 -1.90 10.29 -0.64
C ASP A 34 -1.99 10.86 0.77
N ILE A 35 -1.41 12.04 0.97
CA ILE A 35 -1.29 12.70 2.27
C ILE A 35 -1.85 14.11 2.12
N THR A 36 -2.78 14.49 2.99
CA THR A 36 -3.32 15.85 3.04
C THR A 36 -2.67 16.62 4.18
N GLU A 37 -2.10 17.77 3.88
CA GLU A 37 -1.57 18.72 4.83
C GLU A 37 -2.70 19.63 5.35
N LYS A 38 -3.10 19.45 6.61
CA LYS A 38 -4.04 20.34 7.30
C LYS A 38 -3.28 21.44 8.01
N GLY A 39 -3.75 22.69 7.86
CA GLY A 39 -3.10 23.86 8.47
C GLY A 39 -2.11 24.58 7.54
N TYR A 40 -2.15 24.29 6.24
CA TYR A 40 -1.32 24.98 5.25
C TYR A 40 -1.68 26.47 5.18
N ASP A 41 -0.82 27.33 5.73
CA ASP A 41 -0.90 28.79 5.58
C ASP A 41 0.08 29.26 4.49
N PRO A 42 -0.41 29.83 3.37
CA PRO A 42 0.44 30.32 2.30
C PRO A 42 1.33 31.52 2.70
N THR A 43 1.13 32.10 3.89
CA THR A 43 1.95 33.22 4.40
C THR A 43 3.15 32.80 5.28
N GLY A 44 3.34 31.50 5.51
CA GLY A 44 4.51 30.97 6.22
C GLY A 44 4.47 31.08 7.74
N GLN A 45 3.33 31.44 8.33
CA GLN A 45 3.11 31.31 9.77
C GLN A 45 2.64 29.89 10.09
N SER A 46 3.61 28.98 10.22
CA SER A 46 3.40 27.56 10.54
C SER A 46 2.77 27.38 11.93
N LEU A 47 1.45 27.46 12.00
CA LEU A 47 0.66 27.08 13.16
C LEU A 47 0.17 25.64 12.96
N ASP A 48 0.93 24.70 13.52
CA ASP A 48 0.57 23.29 13.71
C ASP A 48 0.15 22.54 12.42
N THR A 49 1.07 22.48 11.46
CA THR A 49 0.91 21.66 10.25
C THR A 49 0.75 20.18 10.62
N GLN A 50 -0.32 19.55 10.17
CA GLN A 50 -0.60 18.13 10.41
C GLN A 50 -0.77 17.38 9.09
N PHE A 51 -0.08 16.25 8.95
CA PHE A 51 -0.15 15.35 7.80
C PHE A 51 -1.16 14.24 8.05
N VAL A 52 -2.20 14.19 7.23
CA VAL A 52 -3.29 13.21 7.34
C VAL A 52 -3.18 12.23 6.18
N VAL A 53 -2.93 10.95 6.49
CA VAL A 53 -2.90 9.87 5.48
C VAL A 53 -4.29 9.28 5.26
N ASP A 54 -5.03 9.11 6.36
CA ASP A 54 -6.38 8.55 6.38
C ASP A 54 -7.15 9.22 7.53
N ALA A 55 -8.47 9.10 7.56
CA ALA A 55 -9.33 9.69 8.60
C ALA A 55 -8.93 9.28 10.03
N SER A 56 -8.20 8.17 10.17
CA SER A 56 -7.73 7.59 11.43
C SER A 56 -6.26 7.85 11.76
N HIS A 57 -5.45 8.33 10.81
CA HIS A 57 -4.00 8.47 10.97
C HIS A 57 -3.55 9.90 10.66
N THR A 58 -3.11 10.61 11.69
CA THR A 58 -2.59 11.99 11.61
C THR A 58 -1.20 12.03 12.23
N TYR A 59 -0.29 12.76 11.58
CA TYR A 59 1.12 12.85 11.92
C TYR A 59 1.54 14.32 11.91
N ILE A 60 2.56 14.66 12.71
CA ILE A 60 3.10 16.03 12.79
C ILE A 60 4.34 16.15 11.89
N ASP A 61 5.06 15.04 11.68
CA ASP A 61 6.28 14.97 10.89
C ASP A 61 6.13 13.95 9.75
N LEU A 62 6.66 14.29 8.57
CA LEU A 62 6.72 13.42 7.41
C LEU A 62 7.66 12.23 7.65
N ASP A 63 8.78 12.43 8.35
CA ASP A 63 9.70 11.33 8.65
C ASP A 63 9.05 10.31 9.60
N GLU A 64 8.31 10.79 10.60
CA GLU A 64 7.52 9.94 11.48
C GLU A 64 6.43 9.20 10.71
N LEU A 65 5.71 9.89 9.83
CA LEU A 65 4.67 9.29 8.98
C LEU A 65 5.24 8.15 8.15
N ILE A 66 6.34 8.40 7.42
CA ILE A 66 6.97 7.40 6.56
C ILE A 66 7.38 6.20 7.42
N VAL A 67 8.13 6.42 8.50
CA VAL A 67 8.63 5.32 9.33
C VAL A 67 7.49 4.56 10.00
N ARG A 68 6.52 5.24 10.63
CA ARG A 68 5.43 4.54 11.35
C ARG A 68 4.43 3.90 10.41
N HIS A 69 3.97 4.63 9.40
CA HIS A 69 2.92 4.15 8.51
C HIS A 69 3.47 3.07 7.57
N VAL A 70 4.61 3.29 6.93
CA VAL A 70 5.19 2.29 6.01
C VAL A 70 5.65 1.04 6.74
N ASN A 71 6.24 1.15 7.95
CA ASN A 71 6.58 -0.05 8.71
C ASN A 71 5.33 -0.82 9.18
N ALA A 72 4.27 -0.12 9.61
CA ALA A 72 3.02 -0.77 10.00
C ALA A 72 2.38 -1.50 8.80
N MET A 73 2.41 -0.90 7.61
CA MET A 73 1.94 -1.55 6.39
C MET A 73 2.83 -2.72 5.98
N SER A 74 4.15 -2.57 6.03
CA SER A 74 5.10 -3.63 5.69
C SER A 74 4.86 -4.88 6.55
N ARG A 75 4.69 -4.71 7.86
CA ARG A 75 4.35 -5.82 8.77
C ARG A 75 3.03 -6.49 8.41
N ARG A 76 2.00 -5.71 8.09
CA ARG A 76 0.70 -6.27 7.66
C ARG A 76 0.83 -7.05 6.35
N VAL A 77 1.63 -6.58 5.41
CA VAL A 77 1.90 -7.29 4.15
C VAL A 77 2.66 -8.59 4.46
N GLU A 78 3.70 -8.54 5.30
CA GLU A 78 4.43 -9.75 5.73
C GLU A 78 3.50 -10.78 6.39
N ASP A 79 2.62 -10.34 7.29
CA ASP A 79 1.62 -11.20 7.95
C ASP A 79 0.63 -11.80 6.92
N LEU A 80 0.21 -11.01 5.92
CA LEU A 80 -0.65 -11.49 4.84
C LEU A 80 0.06 -12.54 3.97
N MET A 81 1.33 -12.32 3.65
CA MET A 81 2.13 -13.27 2.87
C MET A 81 2.41 -14.57 3.64
N ALA A 82 2.54 -14.49 4.96
CA ALA A 82 2.79 -15.64 5.84
C ALA A 82 1.54 -16.51 6.07
N HIS A 83 0.35 -16.05 5.69
CA HIS A 83 -0.89 -16.76 5.95
C HIS A 83 -1.06 -18.00 5.04
N ASP A 84 -1.51 -19.14 5.58
CA ASP A 84 -1.63 -20.43 4.83
C ASP A 84 -2.52 -20.39 3.57
N ARG A 85 -3.43 -19.41 3.53
CA ARG A 85 -4.32 -19.17 2.38
C ARG A 85 -3.73 -18.26 1.31
N PHE A 86 -2.58 -17.64 1.59
CA PHE A 86 -1.80 -16.91 0.62
C PHE A 86 -1.27 -17.86 -0.45
N LYS A 87 -1.37 -17.46 -1.71
CA LYS A 87 -0.69 -18.13 -2.81
C LYS A 87 0.08 -17.10 -3.63
N PRO A 88 1.42 -17.22 -3.71
CA PRO A 88 2.18 -16.44 -4.66
C PRO A 88 1.86 -16.93 -6.07
N GLY A 89 1.67 -16.02 -7.01
CA GLY A 89 1.34 -16.34 -8.40
C GLY A 89 0.41 -15.32 -9.05
N SER A 90 0.11 -15.53 -10.33
CA SER A 90 -0.89 -14.73 -11.04
C SER A 90 -2.31 -15.16 -10.69
N GLU A 91 -3.29 -14.30 -11.00
CA GLU A 91 -4.72 -14.62 -10.83
C GLU A 91 -5.09 -15.91 -11.57
N ASP A 92 -4.54 -16.11 -12.78
CA ASP A 92 -4.80 -17.30 -13.59
C ASP A 92 -4.33 -18.60 -12.92
N GLU A 93 -3.15 -18.60 -12.31
CA GLU A 93 -2.62 -19.76 -11.59
C GLU A 93 -3.48 -20.08 -10.36
N LEU A 94 -3.92 -19.04 -9.63
CA LEU A 94 -4.81 -19.21 -8.50
C LEU A 94 -6.17 -19.77 -8.92
N HIS A 95 -6.73 -19.24 -10.01
CA HIS A 95 -8.02 -19.66 -10.52
C HIS A 95 -7.98 -21.12 -11.01
N LEU A 96 -6.91 -21.52 -11.69
CA LEU A 96 -6.69 -22.91 -12.09
C LEU A 96 -6.55 -23.83 -10.87
N PHE A 97 -5.81 -23.41 -9.85
CA PHE A 97 -5.67 -24.15 -8.60
C PHE A 97 -7.01 -24.36 -7.89
N LEU A 98 -7.82 -23.30 -7.78
CA LEU A 98 -9.14 -23.37 -7.17
C LEU A 98 -10.08 -24.29 -7.96
N LYS A 99 -10.09 -24.20 -9.30
CA LYS A 99 -10.86 -25.11 -10.15
C LYS A 99 -10.47 -26.57 -9.93
N ASN A 100 -9.19 -26.89 -9.94
CA ASN A 100 -8.72 -28.27 -9.74
C ASN A 100 -9.10 -28.80 -8.34
N GLN A 101 -9.01 -27.97 -7.31
CA GLN A 101 -9.40 -28.34 -5.95
C GLN A 101 -10.92 -28.55 -5.80
N LEU A 102 -11.73 -27.72 -6.47
CA LEU A 102 -13.18 -27.87 -6.49
C LEU A 102 -13.62 -29.11 -7.28
N LEU A 103 -12.96 -29.41 -8.40
CA LEU A 103 -13.19 -30.64 -9.15
C LEU A 103 -12.85 -31.89 -8.33
N ALA A 104 -11.76 -31.84 -7.55
CA ALA A 104 -11.34 -32.94 -6.67
C ALA A 104 -12.21 -33.08 -5.41
N ASN A 105 -12.86 -32.01 -4.95
CA ASN A 105 -13.73 -32.02 -3.76
C ASN A 105 -14.92 -31.05 -3.91
N PRO A 106 -16.00 -31.46 -4.60
CA PRO A 106 -17.15 -30.59 -4.90
C PRO A 106 -17.92 -30.12 -3.66
N ALA A 107 -17.79 -30.83 -2.54
CA ALA A 107 -18.47 -30.51 -1.29
C ALA A 107 -17.73 -29.46 -0.42
N LYS A 108 -16.54 -29.01 -0.82
CA LYS A 108 -15.73 -28.04 -0.06
C LYS A 108 -15.64 -26.70 -0.78
N SER A 109 -16.18 -25.65 -0.17
CA SER A 109 -15.89 -24.27 -0.57
C SER A 109 -14.48 -23.88 -0.13
N MET A 110 -13.63 -23.45 -1.06
CA MET A 110 -12.26 -23.03 -0.81
C MET A 110 -12.06 -21.58 -1.25
N TYR A 111 -11.43 -20.78 -0.40
CA TYR A 111 -10.99 -19.42 -0.72
C TYR A 111 -9.50 -19.27 -0.43
N ARG A 112 -8.84 -18.46 -1.26
CA ARG A 112 -7.43 -18.09 -1.19
C ARG A 112 -7.28 -16.67 -1.70
N PHE A 113 -6.20 -16.01 -1.32
CA PHE A 113 -5.91 -14.65 -1.74
C PHE A 113 -4.48 -14.57 -2.27
N HIS A 114 -4.26 -13.65 -3.19
CA HIS A 114 -2.97 -13.33 -3.79
C HIS A 114 -2.82 -11.81 -3.84
N PRO A 115 -1.58 -11.28 -3.86
CA PRO A 115 -1.37 -9.87 -4.05
C PRO A 115 -1.69 -9.52 -5.51
N GLU A 116 -2.56 -8.54 -5.70
CA GLU A 116 -2.85 -7.99 -7.01
C GLU A 116 -1.81 -6.90 -7.32
N SER A 117 -0.98 -7.15 -8.31
CA SER A 117 -0.19 -6.07 -8.90
C SER A 117 -1.13 -5.28 -9.81
N GLN A 118 -1.46 -4.05 -9.43
CA GLN A 118 -2.14 -3.12 -10.32
C GLN A 118 -1.20 -2.86 -11.50
N GLU A 119 -1.40 -3.61 -12.59
CA GLU A 119 -0.74 -3.33 -13.85
C GLU A 119 -1.10 -1.90 -14.22
N THR A 120 -0.09 -1.04 -14.26
CA THR A 120 -0.21 0.38 -14.60
C THR A 120 -1.17 0.51 -15.76
N ARG A 121 -2.40 0.98 -15.49
CA ARG A 121 -3.31 1.45 -16.53
C ARG A 121 -2.60 2.61 -17.21
N THR A 122 -1.84 2.29 -18.25
CA THR A 122 -1.40 3.24 -19.26
C THR A 122 -2.64 4.00 -19.71
N LEU A 123 -2.68 5.29 -19.39
CA LEU A 123 -3.55 6.25 -20.04
C LEU A 123 -3.15 6.40 -21.51
#